data_AF-A0A3M1FSZ0-F1
#
_entry.id   AF-A0A3M1FSZ0-F1
#
_cell.length_a   1.000
_cell.length_b   1.000
_cell.length_c   1.000
_cell.angle_alpha   90.00
_cell.angle_beta   90.00
_cell.angle_gamma   90.00
#
_symmetry.space_group_name_H-M   'P 1'
#
loop_
_entity.id
_entity.type
_entity.pdbx_description
1 polymer ?
#
loop_
_entity_poly.entity_id
_entity_poly.type
_entity_poly.pdbx_seq_one_letter_code
_entity_poly.pdbx_strand_id
1 'polypeptide(L)'
;MDADTQQFLLWAWHHREELNLNVEVDIPAPLRQAFQQAAEALALFHRSSSLAEALHSWLRPFLQIHRGMPAWLLPLLQFYWNHHRFSRGKRADKSPLELAGVENALPLSQALMTLLPQPA
;
A
#
# COMPACT_ATOMS: atom_id res chain seq x y z
N MET A 1 9.68 -13.93 -24.14
CA MET A 1 10.86 -13.30 -23.52
C MET A 1 11.69 -14.42 -22.97
N ASP A 2 12.96 -14.49 -23.35
CA ASP A 2 13.92 -15.48 -22.86
C ASP A 2 14.36 -15.18 -21.41
N ALA A 3 14.94 -16.18 -20.76
CA ALA A 3 15.34 -16.11 -19.36
C ALA A 3 16.47 -15.09 -19.11
N ASP A 4 17.39 -14.93 -20.05
CA ASP A 4 18.51 -13.99 -19.93
C ASP A 4 18.02 -12.54 -19.99
N THR A 5 17.07 -12.25 -20.89
CA THR A 5 16.39 -10.96 -20.94
C THR A 5 15.62 -10.67 -19.66
N GLN A 6 14.90 -11.66 -19.09
CA GLN A 6 14.24 -11.51 -17.79
C GLN A 6 15.23 -11.17 -16.67
N GLN A 7 16.34 -11.90 -16.59
CA GLN A 7 17.36 -11.71 -15.58
C GLN A 7 18.02 -10.32 -15.72
N PHE A 8 18.32 -9.89 -16.94
CA PHE A 8 18.85 -8.55 -17.21
C PHE A 8 17.88 -7.45 -16.76
N LEU A 9 16.59 -7.54 -17.10
CA LEU A 9 15.59 -6.54 -16.71
C LEU A 9 15.46 -6.43 -15.18
N LEU A 10 15.45 -7.56 -14.48
CA LEU A 10 15.38 -7.59 -13.01
C LEU A 10 16.64 -7.00 -12.38
N TRP A 11 17.83 -7.37 -12.89
CA TRP A 11 19.10 -6.83 -12.42
C TRP A 11 19.19 -5.31 -12.62
N ALA A 12 18.84 -4.83 -13.82
CA ALA A 12 18.85 -3.41 -14.16
C ALA A 12 17.87 -2.61 -13.29
N TRP A 13 16.69 -3.17 -13.02
CA TRP A 13 15.73 -2.55 -12.11
C TRP A 13 16.25 -2.46 -10.67
N HIS A 14 16.92 -3.51 -10.19
CA HIS A 14 17.45 -3.55 -8.82
C HIS A 14 18.54 -2.50 -8.59
N HIS A 15 19.45 -2.33 -9.56
CA HIS A 15 20.60 -1.41 -9.44
C HIS A 15 20.31 -0.01 -10.00
N ARG A 16 19.06 0.30 -10.38
CA ARG A 16 18.71 1.55 -11.09
C ARG A 16 19.11 2.83 -10.34
N GLU A 17 19.03 2.84 -9.00
CA GLU A 17 19.34 4.01 -8.18
C GLU A 17 20.84 4.18 -8.00
N GLU A 18 21.56 3.07 -7.81
CA GLU A 18 23.02 3.05 -7.69
C GLU A 18 23.71 3.46 -9.01
N LEU A 19 23.11 3.06 -10.13
CA LEU A 19 23.63 3.36 -11.47
C LEU A 19 23.12 4.69 -12.05
N ASN A 20 22.22 5.40 -11.36
CA ASN A 20 21.49 6.55 -11.88
C ASN A 20 20.94 6.29 -13.30
N LEU A 21 20.29 5.14 -13.45
CA LEU A 21 19.99 4.52 -14.73
C LEU A 21 18.99 5.35 -15.54
N ASN A 22 19.38 5.74 -16.75
CA ASN A 22 18.55 6.43 -17.70
C ASN A 22 17.98 5.45 -18.72
N VAL A 23 16.67 5.18 -18.65
CA VAL A 23 15.98 4.21 -19.51
C VAL A 23 16.15 4.51 -21.00
N GLU A 24 16.27 5.79 -21.38
CA GLU A 24 16.40 6.19 -22.78
C GLU A 24 17.82 6.03 -23.35
N VAL A 25 18.82 5.84 -22.49
CA VAL A 25 20.22 5.75 -22.89
C VAL A 25 20.80 4.37 -22.57
N ASP A 26 20.53 3.86 -21.37
CA ASP A 26 21.20 2.68 -20.82
C ASP A 26 20.46 1.37 -21.12
N ILE A 27 19.15 1.46 -21.45
CA ILE A 27 18.37 0.28 -21.84
C ILE A 27 18.32 0.15 -23.36
N PRO A 28 18.69 -1.03 -23.92
CA PRO A 28 18.58 -1.29 -25.35
C PRO A 28 17.18 -0.97 -25.86
N ALA A 29 17.11 -0.24 -26.98
CA ALA A 29 15.85 0.18 -27.61
C ALA A 29 14.75 -0.90 -27.68
N PRO A 30 15.03 -2.16 -28.10
CA PRO A 30 13.99 -3.19 -28.15
C PRO A 30 13.44 -3.61 -26.78
N LEU A 31 14.15 -3.32 -25.69
CA LEU A 31 13.79 -3.72 -24.33
C LEU A 31 13.18 -2.60 -23.49
N ARG A 32 13.18 -1.35 -23.96
CA ARG A 32 12.72 -0.18 -23.18
C ARG A 32 11.27 -0.32 -22.73
N GLN A 33 10.37 -0.70 -23.64
CA GLN A 33 8.96 -0.87 -23.33
C GLN A 33 8.75 -1.99 -22.30
N ALA A 34 9.43 -3.13 -22.46
CA ALA A 34 9.36 -4.24 -21.50
C ALA A 34 9.91 -3.83 -20.13
N PHE A 35 11.02 -3.08 -20.09
CA PHE A 35 11.59 -2.55 -18.86
C PHE A 35 10.62 -1.60 -18.15
N GLN A 36 10.00 -0.65 -18.87
CA GLN A 36 9.03 0.29 -18.29
C GLN A 36 7.82 -0.44 -17.68
N GLN A 37 7.27 -1.43 -18.38
CA GLN A 37 6.16 -2.22 -17.86
C GLN A 37 6.55 -3.05 -16.62
N ALA A 38 7.72 -3.67 -16.64
CA ALA A 38 8.24 -4.42 -15.50
C ALA A 38 8.51 -3.49 -14.30
N ALA A 39 9.09 -2.31 -14.55
CA ALA A 39 9.33 -1.27 -13.56
C ALA A 39 8.03 -0.80 -12.89
N GLU A 40 7.00 -0.50 -13.68
CA GLU A 40 5.69 -0.11 -13.15
C GLU A 40 5.08 -1.22 -12.29
N ALA A 41 5.11 -2.46 -12.76
CA ALA A 41 4.62 -3.61 -12.00
C ALA A 41 5.38 -3.80 -10.69
N LEU A 42 6.72 -3.78 -10.71
CA LEU A 42 7.57 -3.94 -9.53
C LEU A 42 7.42 -2.77 -8.55
N ALA A 43 7.19 -1.55 -9.03
CA ALA A 43 6.88 -0.41 -8.19
C ALA A 43 5.56 -0.59 -7.42
N LEU A 44 4.57 -1.28 -8.00
CA LEU A 44 3.33 -1.63 -7.29
C LEU A 44 3.61 -2.61 -6.15
N PHE A 45 4.46 -3.63 -6.36
CA PHE A 45 4.82 -4.60 -5.33
C PHE A 45 5.57 -3.98 -4.14
N HIS A 46 6.54 -3.10 -4.42
CA HIS A 46 7.24 -2.37 -3.34
C HIS A 46 6.27 -1.51 -2.52
N ARG A 47 5.33 -0.82 -3.17
CA ARG A 47 4.29 -0.05 -2.49
C ARG A 47 3.36 -0.93 -1.66
N SER A 48 2.96 -2.11 -2.15
CA SER A 48 2.15 -3.04 -1.36
C SER A 48 2.91 -3.58 -0.14
N SER A 49 4.21 -3.85 -0.26
CA SER A 49 5.06 -4.24 0.90
C SER A 49 5.09 -3.13 1.94
N SER A 50 5.33 -1.88 1.52
CA SER A 50 5.36 -0.73 2.45
C SER A 50 4.03 -0.52 3.18
N LEU A 51 2.89 -0.80 2.52
CA LEU A 51 1.57 -0.71 3.14
C LEU A 51 1.34 -1.86 4.12
N ALA A 52 1.72 -3.08 3.76
CA ALA A 52 1.64 -4.25 4.64
C ALA A 52 2.57 -4.09 5.87
N GLU A 53 3.76 -3.53 5.68
CA GLU A 53 4.71 -3.22 6.76
C GLU A 53 4.18 -2.10 7.67
N ALA A 54 3.60 -1.03 7.10
CA ALA A 54 2.98 0.03 7.88
C ALA A 54 1.81 -0.49 8.72
N LEU A 55 0.96 -1.33 8.12
CA LEU A 55 -0.15 -1.98 8.83
C LEU A 55 0.38 -2.90 9.94
N HIS A 56 1.38 -3.74 9.67
CA HIS A 56 1.98 -4.60 10.69
C HIS A 56 2.64 -3.80 11.81
N SER A 57 3.35 -2.71 11.49
CA SER A 57 3.93 -1.81 12.48
C SER A 57 2.86 -1.18 13.36
N TRP A 58 1.72 -0.81 12.77
CA TRP A 58 0.58 -0.26 13.50
C TRP A 58 -0.13 -1.30 14.38
N LEU A 59 -0.24 -2.56 13.92
CA LEU A 59 -0.86 -3.65 14.68
C LEU A 59 0.01 -4.20 15.82
N ARG A 60 1.34 -4.06 15.71
CA ARG A 60 2.32 -4.67 16.63
C ARG A 60 2.07 -4.34 18.11
N PRO A 61 1.77 -3.10 18.53
CA PRO A 61 1.49 -2.80 19.93
C PRO A 61 0.30 -3.60 20.48
N PHE A 62 -0.77 -3.76 19.69
CA PHE A 62 -1.96 -4.50 20.10
C PHE A 62 -1.67 -5.99 20.25
N LEU A 63 -0.90 -6.57 19.31
CA LEU A 63 -0.46 -7.96 19.38
C LEU A 63 0.42 -8.23 20.62
N GLN A 64 1.28 -7.28 20.99
CA GLN A 64 2.14 -7.40 22.17
C GLN A 64 1.35 -7.33 23.48
N ILE A 65 0.41 -6.39 23.59
CA ILE A 65 -0.43 -6.22 24.79
C ILE A 65 -1.32 -7.44 25.04
N HIS A 66 -1.95 -7.95 23.99
CA HIS A 66 -2.92 -9.06 24.10
C HIS A 66 -2.30 -10.45 23.90
N ARG A 67 -0.98 -10.55 23.67
CA ARG A 67 -0.27 -11.80 23.32
C ARG A 67 -0.95 -12.58 22.18
N GLY A 68 -1.41 -11.85 21.18
CA GLY A 68 -2.25 -12.36 20.09
C GLY A 68 -3.28 -11.32 19.65
N MET A 69 -4.16 -11.68 18.71
CA MET A 69 -5.24 -10.82 18.25
C MET A 69 -6.59 -11.35 18.74
N PRO A 70 -7.21 -10.72 19.75
CA PRO A 70 -8.56 -11.08 20.18
C PRO A 70 -9.57 -10.90 19.05
N ALA A 71 -10.53 -11.81 18.94
CA ALA A 71 -11.56 -11.78 17.90
C ALA A 71 -12.43 -10.50 17.91
N TRP A 72 -12.62 -9.89 19.08
CA TRP A 72 -13.37 -8.64 19.23
C TRP A 72 -12.55 -7.39 18.82
N LEU A 73 -11.23 -7.45 18.91
CA LEU A 73 -10.35 -6.30 18.71
C LEU A 73 -10.05 -6.06 17.23
N LEU A 74 -9.81 -7.13 16.47
CA LEU A 74 -9.48 -7.02 15.05
C LEU A 74 -10.52 -6.24 14.23
N PRO A 75 -11.85 -6.48 14.38
CA PRO A 75 -12.86 -5.71 13.68
C PRO A 75 -12.84 -4.22 14.04
N LEU A 76 -12.57 -3.86 15.30
CA LEU A 76 -12.47 -2.47 15.74
C LEU A 76 -11.25 -1.76 15.15
N LEU A 77 -10.10 -2.45 15.13
CA LEU A 77 -8.89 -1.95 14.50
C LEU A 77 -9.08 -1.79 12.99
N GLN A 78 -9.66 -2.78 12.32
CA GLN A 78 -9.98 -2.70 10.90
C GLN A 78 -10.93 -1.52 10.61
N PHE A 79 -11.96 -1.36 11.43
CA PHE A 79 -12.91 -0.26 11.32
C PHE A 79 -12.20 1.11 11.44
N TYR A 80 -11.41 1.31 12.51
CA TYR A 80 -10.65 2.54 12.69
C TYR A 80 -9.67 2.80 11.54
N TRP A 81 -8.89 1.78 11.15
CA TRP A 81 -7.91 1.90 10.09
C TRP A 81 -8.57 2.28 8.76
N ASN A 82 -9.74 1.73 8.44
CA ASN A 82 -10.40 2.03 7.18
C ASN A 82 -11.01 3.45 7.13
N HIS A 83 -11.33 4.06 8.27
CA HIS A 83 -11.98 5.37 8.35
C HIS A 83 -11.04 6.53 8.73
N HIS A 84 -9.84 6.26 9.25
CA HIS A 84 -8.90 7.34 9.56
C HIS A 84 -8.48 8.06 8.28
N ARG A 85 -8.25 9.37 8.39
CA ARG A 85 -7.74 10.18 7.27
C ARG A 85 -6.24 10.35 7.41
N PHE A 86 -5.52 10.24 6.29
CA PHE A 86 -4.09 10.52 6.29
C PHE A 86 -3.86 12.01 6.53
N SER A 87 -2.99 12.34 7.47
CA SER A 87 -2.67 13.73 7.82
C SER A 87 -1.70 14.40 6.85
N ARG A 88 -0.98 13.64 6.02
CA ARG A 88 0.08 14.15 5.13
C ARG A 88 0.34 13.26 3.92
N GLY A 89 1.06 13.82 2.94
CA GLY A 89 1.55 13.12 1.75
C GLY A 89 0.52 13.05 0.61
N LYS A 90 0.82 12.24 -0.42
CA LYS A 90 -0.03 12.10 -1.63
C LYS A 90 -1.47 11.63 -1.37
N ARG A 91 -1.73 11.13 -0.16
CA ARG A 91 -3.02 10.58 0.29
C ARG A 91 -3.70 11.47 1.34
N ALA A 92 -3.15 12.66 1.61
CA ALA A 92 -3.68 13.58 2.61
C ALA A 92 -5.16 13.83 2.41
N ASP A 93 -5.89 13.95 3.52
CA ASP A 93 -7.33 14.16 3.58
C ASP A 93 -8.20 13.06 2.97
N LYS A 94 -7.60 11.92 2.59
CA LYS A 94 -8.32 10.72 2.17
C LYS A 94 -8.23 9.63 3.23
N SER A 95 -9.27 8.84 3.33
CA SER A 95 -9.33 7.60 4.11
C SER A 95 -8.98 6.39 3.23
N PRO A 96 -8.53 5.27 3.82
CA PRO A 96 -8.35 4.04 3.05
C PRO A 96 -9.59 3.57 2.30
N LEU A 97 -10.81 3.79 2.82
CA LEU A 97 -12.05 3.49 2.11
C LEU A 97 -12.23 4.32 0.84
N GLU A 98 -11.99 5.64 0.92
CA GLU A 98 -12.05 6.53 -0.24
C GLU A 98 -10.98 6.13 -1.28
N LEU A 99 -9.79 5.72 -0.85
CA LEU A 99 -8.74 5.23 -1.74
C LEU A 99 -9.05 3.86 -2.35
N ALA A 100 -9.86 3.04 -1.69
CA ALA A 100 -10.33 1.75 -2.19
C ALA A 100 -11.52 1.88 -3.16
N GLY A 101 -12.00 3.10 -3.41
CA GLY A 101 -13.10 3.36 -4.33
C GLY A 101 -14.49 3.20 -3.70
N VAL A 102 -14.59 3.20 -2.36
CA VAL A 102 -15.90 3.19 -1.69
C VAL A 102 -16.56 4.54 -1.87
N GLU A 103 -17.66 4.55 -2.61
CA GLU A 103 -18.51 5.73 -2.80
C GLU A 103 -19.20 6.08 -1.47
N ASN A 104 -19.18 7.36 -1.08
CA ASN A 104 -19.77 7.88 0.16
C ASN A 104 -19.22 7.27 1.46
N ALA A 105 -17.90 7.08 1.56
CA ALA A 105 -17.26 6.68 2.81
C ALA A 105 -17.57 7.70 3.93
N LEU A 106 -18.33 7.27 4.94
CA LEU A 106 -18.68 8.10 6.08
C LEU A 106 -17.41 8.46 6.88
N PRO A 107 -17.32 9.67 7.47
CA PRO A 107 -16.31 9.95 8.49
C PRO A 107 -16.43 8.98 9.67
N LEU A 108 -15.30 8.68 10.34
CA LEU A 108 -15.25 7.75 11.48
C LEU A 108 -16.34 8.04 12.52
N SER A 109 -16.55 9.30 12.88
CA SER A 109 -17.57 9.70 13.86
C SER A 109 -18.99 9.35 13.42
N GLN A 110 -19.32 9.58 12.15
CA GLN A 110 -20.64 9.26 11.60
C GLN A 110 -20.83 7.74 11.48
N ALA A 111 -19.81 7.03 11.00
CA ALA A 111 -19.85 5.57 10.93
C ALA A 111 -20.04 4.95 12.32
N LEU A 112 -19.37 5.47 13.36
CA LEU A 112 -19.60 5.03 14.75
C LEU A 112 -21.05 5.24 15.20
N MET A 113 -21.65 6.39 14.88
CA MET A 113 -23.05 6.66 15.23
C MET A 113 -24.01 5.67 14.58
N THR A 114 -23.72 5.15 13.39
CA THR A 114 -24.58 4.12 12.74
C THR A 114 -24.53 2.76 13.45
N LEU A 115 -23.43 2.46 14.14
CA LEU A 115 -23.24 1.21 14.86
C LEU A 115 -23.77 1.26 16.30
N LEU A 116 -23.91 2.45 16.86
CA LEU A 116 -24.42 2.64 18.21
C LEU A 116 -25.96 2.68 18.20
N PRO A 117 -26.62 2.10 19.20
CA PRO A 117 -28.06 2.24 19.36
C PRO A 117 -28.41 3.73 19.50
N GLN A 118 -29.36 4.19 18.69
CA GLN A 118 -29.85 5.55 18.78
C GLN A 118 -30.65 5.72 20.09
N PRO A 119 -30.46 6.82 20.83
CA PRO A 119 -31.31 7.12 21.97
C PRO A 119 -32.76 7.26 21.50
N ALA A 120 -33.68 6.63 22.24
CA ALA A 120 -35.13 6.67 21.98
C ALA A 120 -35.73 8.06 22.23
#